data_AF-A0A924KYV0-F1
#
_entry.id   AF-A0A924KYV0-F1
#
_cell.length_a   1.000
_cell.length_b   1.000
_cell.length_c   1.000
_cell.angle_alpha   90.00
_cell.angle_beta   90.00
_cell.angle_gamma   90.00
#
_symmetry.space_group_name_H-M   'P 1'
#
loop_
_entity.id
_entity.type
_entity.pdbx_description
1 polymer ?
#
loop_
_entity_poly.entity_id
_entity_poly.type
_entity_poly.pdbx_seq_one_letter_code
_entity_poly.pdbx_strand_id
1 'polypeptide(L)'
;MKYKSILVLLLLCIVNVGCHAQQSSQPVSTKKIDKWIQQKDWASGLSLNLHVSVNKAAFYEAYHTNKKLWDTAFAFLQTQDLINMPIGKRPLIGETVFISVTD
;
A
#
# COMPACT_ATOMS: atom_id res chain seq x y z
N MET A 1 -19.65 -21.96 49.01
CA MET A 1 -18.24 -21.54 48.82
C MET A 1 -17.67 -21.87 47.43
N LYS A 2 -18.04 -23.00 46.79
CA LYS A 2 -17.47 -23.43 45.49
C LYS A 2 -17.80 -22.49 44.31
N TYR A 3 -19.02 -21.96 44.23
CA TYR A 3 -19.43 -21.05 43.17
C TYR A 3 -18.79 -19.65 43.28
N LYS A 4 -18.42 -19.22 44.49
CA LYS A 4 -17.78 -17.92 44.73
C LYS A 4 -16.32 -17.91 44.25
N SER A 5 -15.60 -19.03 44.38
CA SER A 5 -14.27 -19.22 43.75
C SER A 5 -14.35 -19.35 42.23
N ILE A 6 -15.40 -19.99 41.69
CA ILE A 6 -15.60 -20.09 40.23
C ILE A 6 -15.93 -18.73 39.62
N LEU A 7 -16.75 -17.90 40.30
CA LEU A 7 -17.10 -16.56 39.82
C LEU A 7 -15.90 -15.60 39.82
N VAL A 8 -15.00 -15.72 40.81
CA VAL A 8 -13.76 -14.93 40.89
C VAL A 8 -12.76 -15.35 39.80
N LEU A 9 -12.69 -16.64 39.47
CA LEU A 9 -11.82 -17.13 38.38
C LEU A 9 -12.29 -16.67 37.00
N LEU A 10 -13.61 -16.59 36.79
CA LEU A 10 -14.19 -16.16 35.51
C LEU A 10 -14.02 -14.64 35.28
N LEU A 11 -14.03 -13.84 36.34
CA LEU A 11 -13.84 -12.39 36.27
C LEU A 11 -12.38 -12.00 35.93
N LEU A 12 -11.40 -12.84 36.28
CA LEU A 12 -9.97 -12.56 36.06
C LEU A 12 -9.52 -12.75 34.59
N CYS A 13 -10.30 -13.46 33.77
CA CYS A 13 -9.96 -13.71 32.36
C CYS A 13 -10.30 -12.55 31.42
N ILE A 14 -11.17 -11.62 31.84
CA ILE A 14 -11.72 -10.56 30.95
C ILE A 14 -10.76 -9.34 30.86
N VAL A 15 -9.81 -9.21 31.79
CA VAL A 15 -8.88 -8.05 31.87
C VAL A 15 -7.64 -8.14 30.99
N ASN A 16 -7.42 -9.21 30.22
CA ASN A 16 -6.27 -9.33 29.30
C ASN A 16 -6.57 -8.95 27.84
N VAL A 17 -7.80 -8.51 27.51
CA VAL A 17 -8.11 -7.99 26.16
C VAL A 17 -7.98 -6.47 26.15
N GLY A 18 -6.77 -5.98 26.41
CA GLY A 18 -6.45 -4.56 26.47
C GLY A 18 -5.26 -4.22 25.58
N CYS A 19 -5.55 -3.81 24.35
CA CYS A 19 -4.69 -3.02 23.47
C CYS A 19 -3.43 -3.71 22.91
N HIS A 20 -3.62 -4.63 21.95
CA HIS A 20 -2.68 -4.75 20.83
C HIS A 20 -3.06 -3.73 19.74
N ALA A 21 -2.95 -2.44 20.03
CA ALA A 21 -3.14 -1.39 19.03
C ALA A 21 -1.95 -0.45 19.02
N GLN A 22 -0.77 -0.99 18.73
CA GLN A 22 0.40 -0.25 18.26
C GLN A 22 1.43 -1.26 17.77
N GLN A 23 1.10 -1.93 16.67
CA GLN A 23 2.14 -2.52 15.83
C GLN A 23 2.80 -1.35 15.11
N SER A 24 3.72 -0.67 15.79
CA SER A 24 4.63 0.29 15.18
C SER A 24 5.51 -0.52 14.23
N SER A 25 5.11 -0.55 12.95
CA SER A 25 5.95 -1.02 11.86
C SER A 25 7.30 -0.33 12.00
N GLN A 26 8.34 -1.08 12.32
CA GLN A 26 9.69 -0.53 12.40
C GLN A 26 9.98 0.19 11.08
N PRO A 27 10.49 1.43 11.10
CA PRO A 27 10.74 2.18 9.88
C PRO A 27 11.66 1.37 8.96
N VAL A 28 11.22 1.16 7.73
CA VAL A 28 12.00 0.42 6.74
C VAL A 28 13.29 1.17 6.45
N SER A 29 14.42 0.46 6.44
CA SER A 29 15.72 1.10 6.21
C SER A 29 15.80 1.73 4.82
N THR A 30 16.46 2.90 4.73
CA THR A 30 16.65 3.64 3.48
C THR A 30 17.34 2.79 2.42
N LYS A 31 18.33 1.99 2.80
CA LYS A 31 19.02 1.03 1.91
C LYS A 31 18.05 0.04 1.26
N LYS A 32 17.05 -0.46 2.00
CA LYS A 32 16.06 -1.39 1.45
C LYS A 32 15.14 -0.69 0.45
N ILE A 33 14.71 0.53 0.77
CA ILE A 33 13.87 1.35 -0.12
C ILE A 33 14.62 1.67 -1.42
N ASP A 34 15.89 2.11 -1.32
CA ASP A 34 16.72 2.41 -2.48
C ASP A 34 16.94 1.17 -3.36
N LYS A 35 17.24 0.02 -2.74
CA LYS A 35 17.37 -1.24 -3.47
C LYS A 35 16.09 -1.59 -4.21
N TRP A 36 14.94 -1.50 -3.55
CA TRP A 36 13.64 -1.78 -4.17
C TRP A 36 13.34 -0.84 -5.34
N ILE A 37 13.66 0.45 -5.22
CA ILE A 37 13.52 1.42 -6.32
C ILE A 37 14.42 1.05 -7.50
N GLN A 38 15.68 0.70 -7.21
CA GLN A 38 16.68 0.34 -8.23
C GLN A 38 16.35 -0.95 -8.96
N GLN A 39 15.74 -1.93 -8.27
CA GLN A 39 15.31 -3.18 -8.88
C GLN A 39 14.18 -2.97 -9.90
N LYS A 40 13.41 -1.89 -9.78
CA LYS A 40 12.30 -1.54 -10.69
C LYS A 40 11.22 -2.61 -10.83
N ASP A 41 11.15 -3.58 -9.91
CA ASP A 41 10.10 -4.61 -9.87
C ASP A 41 8.70 -3.99 -9.82
N TRP A 42 8.58 -2.79 -9.24
CA TRP A 42 7.35 -2.01 -9.15
C TRP A 42 6.91 -1.36 -10.47
N ALA A 43 7.81 -1.21 -11.46
CA ALA A 43 7.54 -0.49 -12.69
C ALA A 43 6.85 -1.35 -13.77
N SER A 44 6.45 -2.58 -13.46
CA SER A 44 5.80 -3.51 -14.40
C SER A 44 6.56 -3.67 -15.73
N GLY A 45 7.90 -3.62 -15.72
CA GLY A 45 8.72 -3.73 -16.94
C GLY A 45 8.80 -2.46 -17.79
N LEU A 46 8.18 -1.35 -17.35
CA LEU A 46 8.40 -0.04 -17.95
C LEU A 46 9.80 0.50 -17.59
N SER A 47 10.43 1.15 -18.55
CA SER A 47 11.69 1.89 -18.35
C SER A 47 11.44 3.24 -17.64
N LEU A 48 10.84 3.22 -16.45
CA LEU A 48 10.60 4.40 -15.62
C LEU A 48 11.78 4.71 -14.71
N ASN A 49 12.00 6.00 -14.47
CA ASN A 49 12.91 6.50 -13.44
C ASN A 49 12.11 7.43 -12.52
N LEU A 50 12.29 7.26 -11.20
CA LEU A 50 11.74 8.23 -10.25
C LEU A 50 12.44 9.57 -10.44
N HIS A 51 11.66 10.64 -10.50
CA HIS A 51 12.21 11.98 -10.43
C HIS A 51 12.83 12.23 -9.04
N VAL A 52 13.87 13.07 -8.98
CA VAL A 52 14.62 13.33 -7.74
C VAL A 52 13.79 13.95 -6.61
N SER A 53 12.66 14.57 -6.95
CA SER A 53 11.72 15.15 -5.98
C SER A 53 10.80 14.13 -5.30
N VAL A 54 10.76 12.89 -5.78
CA VAL A 54 9.85 11.87 -5.23
C VAL A 54 10.33 11.44 -3.85
N ASN A 55 9.45 11.53 -2.85
CA ASN A 55 9.71 10.95 -1.54
C ASN A 55 9.65 9.41 -1.63
N LYS A 56 10.83 8.81 -1.65
CA LYS A 56 11.02 7.36 -1.80
C LYS A 56 10.35 6.53 -0.69
N ALA A 57 10.37 7.01 0.55
CA ALA A 57 9.77 6.30 1.68
C ALA A 57 8.25 6.31 1.58
N ALA A 58 7.66 7.48 1.30
CA ALA A 58 6.22 7.61 1.10
C ALA A 58 5.75 6.76 -0.10
N PHE A 59 6.53 6.73 -1.19
CA PHE A 59 6.23 5.88 -2.33
C PHE A 59 6.28 4.40 -1.98
N TYR A 60 7.33 3.95 -1.29
CA TYR A 60 7.44 2.56 -0.84
C TYR A 60 6.24 2.15 0.01
N GLU A 61 5.85 2.96 1.00
CA GLU A 61 4.71 2.67 1.87
C GLU A 61 3.39 2.65 1.09
N ALA A 62 3.14 3.66 0.26
CA ALA A 62 1.92 3.75 -0.55
C ALA A 62 1.80 2.59 -1.54
N TYR A 63 2.91 2.17 -2.15
CA TYR A 63 2.96 1.03 -3.05
C TYR A 63 2.62 -0.26 -2.32
N HIS A 64 3.26 -0.55 -1.18
CA HIS A 64 3.01 -1.80 -0.47
C HIS A 64 1.61 -1.84 0.19
N THR A 65 1.10 -0.69 0.62
CA THR A 65 -0.26 -0.58 1.18
C THR A 65 -1.32 -0.87 0.12
N ASN A 66 -1.14 -0.39 -1.10
CA ASN A 66 -2.13 -0.48 -2.18
C ASN A 66 -1.58 -1.21 -3.42
N LYS A 67 -0.81 -2.28 -3.22
CA LYS A 67 -0.02 -2.93 -4.29
C LYS A 67 -0.84 -3.27 -5.53
N LYS A 68 -2.03 -3.84 -5.33
CA LYS A 68 -2.93 -4.22 -6.45
C LYS A 68 -3.32 -3.02 -7.33
N LEU A 69 -3.58 -1.86 -6.72
CA LEU A 69 -3.95 -0.65 -7.46
C LEU A 69 -2.75 -0.13 -8.26
N TRP A 70 -1.57 -0.09 -7.63
CA TRP A 70 -0.33 0.34 -8.28
C TRP A 70 0.10 -0.59 -9.42
N ASP A 71 0.07 -1.90 -9.20
CA ASP A 71 0.40 -2.89 -10.23
C ASP A 71 -0.50 -2.72 -11.46
N THR A 72 -1.81 -2.52 -11.23
CA THR A 72 -2.77 -2.32 -12.32
C THR A 72 -2.53 -0.99 -13.04
N ALA A 73 -2.21 0.08 -12.30
CA ALA A 73 -1.86 1.37 -12.89
C ALA A 73 -0.62 1.27 -13.79
N PHE A 74 0.46 0.63 -13.31
CA PHE A 74 1.68 0.44 -14.11
C PHE A 74 1.47 -0.51 -15.30
N ALA A 75 0.69 -1.58 -15.13
CA ALA A 75 0.34 -2.48 -16.24
C ALA A 75 -0.49 -1.76 -17.31
N PHE A 76 -1.42 -0.88 -16.92
CA PHE A 76 -2.14 -0.04 -17.87
C PHE A 76 -1.19 0.88 -18.64
N LEU A 77 -0.28 1.57 -17.94
CA LEU A 77 0.72 2.44 -18.58
C LEU A 77 1.64 1.68 -19.54
N GLN A 78 1.89 0.40 -19.29
CA GLN A 78 2.71 -0.46 -20.18
C GLN A 78 1.98 -0.88 -21.45
N THR A 79 0.69 -1.18 -21.35
CA THR A 79 -0.05 -1.86 -22.41
C THR A 79 -0.81 -0.90 -23.32
N GLN A 80 -1.04 0.33 -22.88
CA GLN A 80 -1.87 1.28 -23.60
C GLN A 80 -1.05 2.26 -24.44
N ASP A 81 -1.61 2.63 -25.59
CA ASP A 81 -1.09 3.71 -26.40
C ASP A 81 -1.46 5.05 -25.74
N LEU A 82 -0.52 5.59 -24.97
CA LEU A 82 -0.70 6.87 -24.27
C LEU A 82 -0.74 8.07 -25.23
N ILE A 83 -0.16 7.94 -26.43
CA ILE A 83 -0.08 9.02 -27.42
C ILE A 83 -1.43 9.25 -28.08
N ASN A 84 -2.11 8.16 -28.44
CA ASN A 84 -3.41 8.22 -29.09
C ASN A 84 -4.58 8.11 -28.10
N MET A 85 -4.33 8.27 -26.80
CA MET A 85 -5.37 8.13 -25.79
C MET A 85 -6.33 9.33 -25.85
N PRO A 86 -7.64 9.10 -26.00
CA PRO A 86 -8.62 10.18 -26.02
C PRO A 86 -8.64 10.94 -24.69
N ILE A 87 -8.63 12.27 -24.79
CA ILE A 87 -8.72 13.21 -23.67
C ILE A 87 -9.98 12.92 -22.83
N GLY A 88 -9.84 12.97 -21.51
CA GLY A 88 -10.96 12.80 -20.57
C GLY A 88 -10.65 11.92 -19.36
N LYS A 89 -11.60 11.88 -18.41
CA LYS A 89 -11.52 11.08 -17.19
C LYS A 89 -12.18 9.72 -17.38
N ARG A 90 -11.47 8.63 -17.09
CA ARG A 90 -12.00 7.26 -17.21
C ARG A 90 -11.63 6.41 -16.00
N PRO A 91 -12.54 5.53 -15.53
CA PRO A 91 -12.21 4.56 -14.49
C PRO A 91 -11.24 3.50 -15.01
N LEU A 92 -10.20 3.20 -14.24
CA LEU A 92 -9.24 2.14 -14.52
C LEU A 92 -9.56 0.85 -13.73
N ILE A 93 -9.89 0.99 -12.45
CA ILE A 93 -10.29 -0.12 -11.57
C ILE A 93 -11.53 0.30 -10.81
N GLY A 94 -12.69 -0.22 -11.22
CA GLY A 94 -13.97 0.15 -10.62
C GLY A 94 -14.14 1.66 -10.51
N GLU A 95 -14.62 2.15 -9.38
CA GLU A 95 -14.79 3.59 -9.10
C GLU A 95 -13.64 4.20 -8.28
N THR A 96 -12.54 3.48 -8.06
CA THR A 96 -11.50 3.89 -7.09
C THR A 96 -10.26 4.49 -7.74
N VAL A 97 -9.91 4.04 -8.95
CA VAL A 97 -8.75 4.54 -9.69
C VAL A 97 -9.25 5.15 -10.99
N PHE A 98 -8.91 6.41 -11.22
CA PHE A 98 -9.25 7.15 -12.43
C PHE A 98 -7.99 7.57 -13.16
N ILE A 99 -8.05 7.54 -14.48
CA ILE A 99 -7.06 8.15 -15.36
C ILE A 99 -7.68 9.43 -15.89
N SER A 100 -6.93 10.52 -15.83
CA SER A 100 -7.27 11.77 -16.48
C SER A 100 -6.20 12.09 -17.50
N VAL A 101 -6.58 12.11 -18.78
CA VAL A 101 -5.70 12.54 -19.87
C VAL A 101 -6.00 14.00 -20.17
N THR A 102 -4.96 14.82 -20.16
CA THR A 102 -5.00 16.27 -20.42
C THR A 102 -3.94 16.62 -21.46
N ASP A 103 -4.22 17.64 -22.28
CA ASP A 103 -3.28 18.24 -23.24
C ASP A 103 -2.29 19.17 -22.53
#